data_AF-A0A225AF33-F1
#
_entry.id   AF-A0A225AF33-F1
#
_cell.length_a   1.000
_cell.length_b   1.000
_cell.length_c   1.000
_cell.angle_alpha   90.00
_cell.angle_beta   90.00
_cell.angle_gamma   90.00
#
_symmetry.space_group_name_H-M   'P 1'
#
loop_
_entity.id
_entity.type
_entity.pdbx_description
1 polymer ?
#
loop_
_entity_poly.entity_id
_entity_poly.type
_entity_poly.pdbx_seq_one_letter_code
_entity_poly.pdbx_strand_id
1 'polypeptide(L)'
;MSSVLSHVQNVWQTQRANSPIYALLLANVTIEDASEGTIHARLQVDKSHTNSKGGLHGALTACIVDWVAGSLLAMGRHTRGAAEGEILEISGRSLKMGGTLAFLSVEISKMKDGKSVVVATGLHTKYVRQNST
;
A
#
# COMPACT_ATOMS: atom_id res chain seq x y z
N MET A 1 9.18 7.50 22.01
CA MET A 1 9.43 7.38 20.56
C MET A 1 8.11 7.02 19.89
N SER A 2 7.80 7.57 18.71
CA SER A 2 6.68 7.07 17.90
C SER A 2 6.99 5.66 17.41
N SER A 3 6.00 4.77 17.34
CA SER A 3 6.15 3.51 16.62
C SER A 3 6.22 3.76 15.11
N VAL A 4 6.74 2.78 14.36
CA VAL A 4 6.73 2.81 12.89
C VAL A 4 5.30 2.90 12.37
N LEU A 5 4.38 2.09 12.92
CA LEU A 5 2.95 2.17 12.64
C LEU A 5 2.36 3.58 12.81
N SER A 6 2.60 4.24 13.95
CA SER A 6 2.09 5.59 14.20
C SER A 6 2.66 6.63 13.22
N HIS A 7 3.94 6.51 12.85
CA HIS A 7 4.56 7.37 11.83
C HIS A 7 3.91 7.17 10.45
N VAL A 8 3.75 5.92 10.03
CA VAL A 8 3.11 5.56 8.75
C VAL A 8 1.65 5.99 8.70
N GLN A 9 0.91 5.85 9.80
CA GLN A 9 -0.47 6.34 9.92
C GLN A 9 -0.55 7.88 9.79
N ASN A 10 0.38 8.63 10.39
CA ASN A 10 0.45 10.09 10.23
C ASN A 10 0.81 10.51 8.79
N VAL A 11 1.75 9.81 8.15
CA VAL A 11 2.08 9.98 6.73
C VAL A 11 0.86 9.66 5.85
N TRP A 12 0.08 8.64 6.19
CA TRP A 12 -1.17 8.32 5.49
C TRP A 12 -2.21 9.44 5.65
N GLN A 13 -2.49 9.93 6.86
CA GLN A 13 -3.43 11.04 7.04
C GLN A 13 -3.01 12.27 6.22
N THR A 14 -1.71 12.57 6.18
CA THR A 14 -1.16 13.67 5.39
C THR A 14 -1.33 13.44 3.88
N GLN A 15 -1.05 12.23 3.39
CA GLN A 15 -1.27 11.89 1.98
C GLN A 15 -2.76 11.92 1.60
N ARG A 16 -3.65 11.40 2.45
CA ARG A 16 -5.10 11.40 2.23
C ARG A 16 -5.66 12.82 2.15
N ALA A 17 -5.28 13.69 3.09
CA ALA A 17 -5.74 15.07 3.12
C ALA A 17 -5.30 15.88 1.89
N ASN A 18 -4.12 15.59 1.34
CA ASN A 18 -3.54 16.32 0.20
C ASN A 18 -3.79 15.66 -1.17
N SER A 19 -4.46 14.51 -1.24
CA SER A 19 -4.71 13.75 -2.47
C SER A 19 -6.19 13.42 -2.62
N PRO A 20 -6.95 14.19 -3.44
CA PRO A 20 -8.37 13.93 -3.67
C PRO A 20 -8.65 12.52 -4.22
N ILE A 21 -7.72 11.95 -5.01
CA ILE A 21 -7.88 10.59 -5.54
C ILE A 21 -7.70 9.52 -4.45
N TYR A 22 -6.81 9.71 -3.47
CA TYR A 22 -6.70 8.83 -2.31
C TYR A 22 -7.87 9.02 -1.33
N ALA A 23 -8.31 10.26 -1.12
CA ALA A 23 -9.49 10.56 -0.31
C ALA A 23 -10.77 9.92 -0.88
N LEU A 24 -10.85 9.76 -2.20
CA LEU A 24 -11.96 9.07 -2.88
C LEU A 24 -11.80 7.54 -2.86
N LEU A 25 -10.68 7.01 -3.36
CA LEU A 25 -10.51 5.58 -3.67
C LEU A 25 -9.96 4.72 -2.52
N LEU A 26 -9.47 5.36 -1.45
CA LEU A 26 -8.84 4.68 -0.30
C LEU A 26 -9.41 5.20 1.02
N ALA A 27 -10.60 5.82 1.00
CA ALA A 27 -11.20 6.50 2.15
C ALA A 27 -11.25 5.64 3.42
N ASN A 28 -11.58 4.36 3.24
CA ASN A 28 -11.77 3.32 4.24
C ASN A 28 -10.57 2.35 4.39
N VAL A 29 -9.39 2.68 3.85
CA VAL A 29 -8.19 1.86 4.10
C VAL A 29 -7.70 2.03 5.54
N THR A 30 -7.45 0.91 6.19
CA THR A 30 -6.90 0.84 7.56
C THR A 30 -5.49 0.26 7.48
N ILE A 31 -4.54 0.83 8.24
CA ILE A 31 -3.18 0.32 8.37
C ILE A 31 -3.08 -0.34 9.73
N GLU A 32 -2.94 -1.66 9.75
CA GLU A 32 -3.00 -2.47 10.97
C GLU A 32 -1.62 -2.71 11.57
N ASP A 33 -0.63 -2.99 10.73
CA ASP A 33 0.76 -3.14 11.13
C ASP A 33 1.71 -2.46 10.13
N ALA A 34 2.85 -1.99 10.66
CA ALA A 34 3.97 -1.53 9.86
C ALA A 34 5.28 -1.70 10.65
N SER A 35 6.23 -2.37 10.03
CA SER A 35 7.62 -2.48 10.48
C SER A 35 8.58 -2.01 9.38
N GLU A 36 9.90 -2.04 9.61
CA GLU A 36 10.87 -1.53 8.63
C GLU A 36 10.71 -2.20 7.25
N GLY A 37 10.10 -1.48 6.32
CA GLY A 37 9.87 -1.94 4.95
C GLY A 37 8.65 -2.79 4.69
N THR A 38 7.75 -2.94 5.65
CA THR A 38 6.46 -3.60 5.44
C THR A 38 5.32 -2.69 5.84
N ILE A 39 4.22 -2.82 5.13
CA ILE A 39 2.93 -2.28 5.54
C ILE A 39 1.92 -3.40 5.35
N HIS A 40 1.08 -3.60 6.37
CA HIS A 40 -0.08 -4.46 6.31
C HIS A 40 -1.31 -3.58 6.41
N ALA A 41 -1.96 -3.41 5.26
CA ALA A 41 -3.13 -2.58 5.12
C ALA A 41 -4.32 -3.39 4.63
N ARG A 42 -5.49 -2.89 5.04
CA ARG A 42 -6.80 -3.53 4.93
C ARG A 42 -7.78 -2.59 4.26
N LEU A 43 -8.26 -2.95 3.07
CA LEU A 43 -9.29 -2.22 2.32
C LEU A 43 -10.53 -3.09 2.10
N GLN A 44 -11.70 -2.62 2.57
CA GLN A 44 -12.98 -3.22 2.23
C GLN A 44 -13.41 -2.77 0.83
N VAL A 45 -13.61 -3.74 -0.07
CA VAL A 45 -14.08 -3.48 -1.44
C VAL A 45 -15.55 -3.05 -1.40
N ASP A 46 -15.88 -1.98 -2.11
CA ASP A 46 -17.24 -1.51 -2.31
C ASP A 46 -17.57 -1.41 -3.82
N LYS A 47 -18.75 -0.90 -4.17
CA LYS A 47 -19.17 -0.79 -5.57
C LYS A 47 -18.28 0.15 -6.40
N SER A 48 -17.78 1.25 -5.82
CA SER A 48 -16.87 2.19 -6.49
C SER A 48 -15.50 1.56 -6.78
N HIS A 49 -15.12 0.56 -5.99
CA HIS A 49 -13.88 -0.22 -6.15
C HIS A 49 -13.96 -1.29 -7.26
N THR A 50 -15.14 -1.51 -7.88
CA THR A 50 -15.35 -2.57 -8.87
C THR A 50 -15.41 -2.11 -10.33
N ASN A 51 -15.07 -3.00 -11.25
CA ASN A 51 -15.22 -2.84 -12.69
C ASN A 51 -16.59 -3.32 -13.20
N SER A 52 -16.88 -3.11 -14.48
CA SER A 52 -18.16 -3.49 -15.13
C SER A 52 -18.49 -4.99 -15.10
N LYS A 53 -17.54 -5.85 -14.69
CA LYS A 53 -17.72 -7.30 -14.48
C LYS A 53 -17.78 -7.70 -13.00
N GLY A 54 -17.84 -6.74 -12.08
CA GLY A 54 -17.91 -6.98 -10.63
C GLY A 54 -16.59 -7.40 -9.96
N GLY A 55 -15.48 -7.45 -10.71
CA GLY A 55 -14.14 -7.65 -10.15
C GLY A 55 -13.48 -6.33 -9.72
N LEU A 56 -12.31 -6.38 -9.09
CA LEU A 56 -11.55 -5.18 -8.70
C LEU A 56 -11.22 -4.32 -9.93
N HIS A 57 -11.38 -2.99 -9.84
CA HIS A 57 -11.06 -2.10 -10.95
C HIS A 57 -9.54 -1.88 -11.06
N GLY A 58 -8.96 -2.05 -12.26
CA GLY A 58 -7.51 -1.92 -12.48
C GLY A 58 -6.94 -0.55 -12.07
N ALA A 59 -7.72 0.53 -12.25
CA ALA A 59 -7.39 1.86 -11.75
C ALA A 59 -7.22 1.91 -10.21
N LEU A 60 -8.07 1.21 -9.45
CA LEU A 60 -7.89 1.09 -8.00
C LEU A 60 -6.67 0.25 -7.66
N THR A 61 -6.44 -0.87 -8.35
CA THR A 61 -5.22 -1.69 -8.20
C THR A 61 -3.96 -0.83 -8.37
N ALA A 62 -3.90 0.00 -9.43
CA ALA A 62 -2.79 0.92 -9.67
C ALA A 62 -2.66 2.00 -8.59
N CYS A 63 -3.79 2.55 -8.12
CA CYS A 63 -3.82 3.54 -7.03
C CYS A 63 -3.28 2.98 -5.71
N ILE A 64 -3.66 1.74 -5.35
CA ILE A 64 -3.12 1.02 -4.18
C ILE A 64 -1.60 0.84 -4.31
N VAL A 65 -1.10 0.45 -5.49
CA VAL A 65 0.33 0.24 -5.75
C VAL A 65 1.15 1.54 -5.59
N ASP A 66 0.65 2.69 -6.07
CA ASP A 66 1.30 4.00 -5.86
C ASP A 66 1.26 4.45 -4.40
N TRP A 67 0.11 4.32 -3.74
CA TRP A 67 -0.07 4.69 -2.33
C TRP A 67 0.85 3.89 -1.39
N VAL A 68 0.95 2.58 -1.58
CA VAL A 68 1.88 1.71 -0.84
C VAL A 68 3.32 2.12 -1.10
N ALA A 69 3.67 2.48 -2.34
CA ALA A 69 5.00 2.94 -2.66
C ALA A 69 5.35 4.26 -1.94
N GLY A 70 4.44 5.24 -1.90
CA GLY A 70 4.61 6.45 -1.10
C GLY A 70 4.82 6.16 0.39
N SER A 71 4.05 5.22 0.93
CA SER A 71 4.10 4.85 2.35
C SER A 71 5.38 4.10 2.75
N LEU A 72 5.90 3.21 1.90
CA LEU A 72 7.18 2.51 2.11
C LEU A 72 8.39 3.44 2.06
N LEU A 73 8.36 4.47 1.20
CA LEU A 73 9.43 5.46 1.12
C LEU A 73 9.58 6.28 2.41
N ALA A 74 8.51 6.46 3.17
CA ALA A 74 8.54 7.11 4.46
C ALA A 74 9.11 6.24 5.61
N MET A 75 9.37 4.94 5.37
CA MET A 75 9.85 3.98 6.39
C MET A 75 11.31 3.55 6.26
N GLY A 76 11.91 3.61 5.06
CA GLY A 76 13.37 3.63 4.95
C GLY A 76 14.19 2.32 5.04
N ARG A 77 13.64 1.11 4.83
CA ARG A 77 14.31 -0.11 4.25
C ARG A 77 13.44 -1.40 4.31
N HIS A 78 13.88 -2.61 4.72
CA HIS A 78 13.31 -3.91 4.25
C HIS A 78 13.29 -5.08 5.31
N THR A 79 12.47 -6.15 5.32
CA THR A 79 11.10 -6.56 4.84
C THR A 79 10.80 -8.04 5.24
N ARG A 80 9.61 -8.44 5.79
CA ARG A 80 8.97 -9.81 5.73
C ARG A 80 7.74 -10.00 6.66
N GLY A 81 6.68 -10.69 6.19
CA GLY A 81 5.77 -11.58 6.97
C GLY A 81 4.27 -11.18 7.02
N ALA A 82 3.29 -12.11 6.92
CA ALA A 82 1.85 -11.79 6.81
C ALA A 82 0.89 -12.82 7.48
N ALA A 83 -0.34 -12.40 7.81
CA ALA A 83 -1.62 -13.15 7.92
C ALA A 83 -2.71 -12.28 8.62
N GLU A 84 -4.04 -12.53 8.57
CA GLU A 84 -4.98 -12.98 7.52
C GLU A 84 -6.40 -12.43 7.89
N GLY A 85 -7.39 -12.38 6.96
CA GLY A 85 -8.85 -12.34 7.25
C GLY A 85 -9.71 -11.43 6.33
N GLU A 86 -10.81 -11.93 5.72
CA GLU A 86 -11.49 -11.32 4.54
C GLU A 86 -11.59 -9.79 4.49
N ILE A 87 -10.64 -9.23 3.73
CA ILE A 87 -10.43 -7.84 3.30
C ILE A 87 -9.35 -7.94 2.20
N LEU A 88 -9.11 -6.89 1.38
CA LEU A 88 -7.88 -6.84 0.58
C LEU A 88 -6.67 -6.67 1.49
N GLU A 89 -5.84 -7.71 1.56
CA GLU A 89 -4.52 -7.69 2.19
C GLU A 89 -3.52 -7.11 1.20
N ILE A 90 -2.95 -5.97 1.57
CA ILE A 90 -2.03 -5.22 0.72
C ILE A 90 -0.64 -5.33 1.36
N SER A 91 0.25 -6.13 0.74
CA SER A 91 1.61 -6.37 1.21
C SER A 91 2.62 -5.62 0.33
N GLY A 92 3.18 -4.54 0.88
CA GLY A 92 4.19 -3.73 0.22
C GLY A 92 5.63 -4.19 0.50
N ARG A 93 6.48 -4.23 -0.52
CA ARG A 93 7.91 -4.56 -0.41
C ARG A 93 8.78 -3.66 -1.28
N SER A 94 9.73 -2.94 -0.68
CA SER A 94 10.82 -2.34 -1.45
C SER A 94 11.77 -3.42 -1.98
N LEU A 95 12.14 -3.33 -3.26
CA LEU A 95 13.09 -4.23 -3.93
C LEU A 95 14.50 -3.63 -3.96
N LYS A 96 14.61 -2.33 -4.27
CA LYS A 96 15.89 -1.60 -4.32
C LYS A 96 15.65 -0.11 -4.07
N MET A 97 16.43 0.48 -3.17
CA MET A 97 16.46 1.92 -2.90
C MET A 97 17.83 2.46 -3.33
N GLY A 98 17.88 3.33 -4.34
CA GLY A 98 19.07 4.10 -4.72
C GLY A 98 18.88 5.58 -4.42
N GLY A 99 19.94 6.37 -4.56
CA GLY A 99 19.91 7.82 -4.25
C GLY A 99 18.98 8.67 -5.14
N THR A 100 18.49 8.12 -6.25
CA THR A 100 17.55 8.80 -7.18
C THR A 100 16.33 7.98 -7.56
N LEU A 101 16.39 6.64 -7.50
CA LEU A 101 15.29 5.75 -7.89
C LEU A 101 15.05 4.69 -6.81
N ALA A 102 13.77 4.45 -6.52
CA ALA A 102 13.30 3.31 -5.73
C ALA A 102 12.45 2.38 -6.60
N PHE A 103 12.65 1.08 -6.44
CA PHE A 103 11.91 0.01 -7.10
C PHE A 103 11.17 -0.78 -6.04
N LEU A 104 9.86 -0.95 -6.20
CA LEU A 104 8.98 -1.57 -5.22
C LEU A 104 8.05 -2.60 -5.88
N SER A 105 7.65 -3.59 -5.09
CA SER A 105 6.66 -4.60 -5.41
C SER A 105 5.51 -4.49 -4.42
N VAL A 106 4.28 -4.69 -4.88
CA VAL A 106 3.08 -4.74 -4.05
C VAL A 106 2.30 -5.98 -4.45
N GLU A 107 1.99 -6.81 -3.48
CA GLU A 107 1.07 -7.93 -3.63
C GLU A 107 -0.27 -7.53 -3.02
N ILE A 108 -1.36 -7.81 -3.74
CA ILE A 108 -2.72 -7.63 -3.25
C ILE A 108 -3.36 -9.01 -3.28
N SER A 109 -3.68 -9.53 -2.10
CA SER A 109 -4.40 -10.78 -1.91
C SER A 109 -5.79 -10.53 -1.34
N LYS A 110 -6.64 -11.54 -1.46
CA LYS A 110 -7.88 -11.64 -0.68
C LYS A 110 -7.88 -12.98 0.02
N MET A 111 -8.57 -13.06 1.15
CA MET A 111 -8.90 -14.35 1.72
C MET A 111 -9.95 -15.09 0.90
N LYS A 112 -9.79 -16.40 0.82
CA LYS A 112 -10.83 -17.33 0.36
C LYS A 112 -10.63 -18.68 1.04
N ASP A 113 -11.68 -19.23 1.65
CA ASP A 113 -11.67 -20.58 2.26
C ASP A 113 -10.51 -20.80 3.27
N GLY A 114 -10.16 -19.78 4.06
CA GLY A 114 -9.05 -19.83 5.01
C GLY A 114 -7.66 -19.87 4.36
N LYS A 115 -7.53 -19.33 3.15
CA LYS A 115 -6.25 -19.16 2.44
C LYS A 115 -6.15 -17.79 1.79
N SER A 116 -5.03 -17.10 1.96
CA SER A 116 -4.70 -15.91 1.17
C SER A 116 -4.50 -16.29 -0.32
N VAL A 117 -5.21 -15.62 -1.22
CA VAL A 117 -5.17 -15.81 -2.68
C VAL A 117 -4.81 -14.49 -3.34
N VAL A 118 -3.67 -14.45 -4.03
CA VAL A 118 -3.22 -13.26 -4.78
C VAL A 118 -4.22 -12.92 -5.89
N VAL A 119 -4.69 -11.68 -5.91
CA VAL A 119 -5.61 -11.14 -6.94
C VAL A 119 -4.94 -10.14 -7.87
N ALA A 120 -3.85 -9.50 -7.43
CA ALA A 120 -2.99 -8.67 -8.28
C ALA A 120 -1.57 -8.57 -7.73
N THR A 121 -0.61 -8.37 -8.61
CA THR A 121 0.74 -7.93 -8.28
C THR A 121 1.04 -6.65 -9.06
N GLY A 122 1.81 -5.75 -8.44
CA GLY A 122 2.22 -4.48 -9.04
C GLY A 122 3.69 -4.20 -8.80
N LEU A 123 4.36 -3.63 -9.80
CA LEU A 123 5.72 -3.10 -9.69
C LEU A 123 5.68 -1.59 -9.91
N HIS A 124 6.37 -0.84 -9.07
CA HIS A 124 6.43 0.62 -9.17
C HIS A 124 7.87 1.12 -9.04
N THR A 125 8.30 1.95 -9.98
CA THR A 125 9.58 2.68 -9.93
C THR A 125 9.28 4.15 -9.69
N LYS A 126 9.82 4.73 -8.61
CA LYS A 126 9.59 6.13 -8.21
C LYS A 126 10.91 6.89 -8.14
N TYR A 127 10.90 8.16 -8.53
CA TYR A 127 12.02 9.07 -8.32
C TYR A 127 12.01 9.55 -6.86
N VAL A 128 13.16 9.45 -6.18
CA VAL A 128 13.27 9.59 -4.71
C VAL A 128 14.45 10.43 -4.26
N ARG A 129 15.04 11.23 -5.15
CA ARG A 129 16.14 12.13 -4.78
C ARG A 129 15.65 13.12 -3.72
N GLN A 130 16.21 13.02 -2.51
CA GLN A 130 16.05 14.05 -1.50
C GLN A 130 16.85 15.29 -1.94
N ASN A 131 16.23 16.46 -1.86
CA ASN A 131 16.95 17.71 -2.03
C ASN A 131 17.88 17.89 -0.82
N SER A 132 19.16 18.18 -1.09
CA SER A 132 20.10 18.55 -0.05
C SER A 132 19.80 19.99 0.40
N THR A 133 19.13 20.11 1.54
CA THR A 133 19.00 21.33 2.34
C THR A 133 19.79 21.16 3.63
#